data_AF-A0A2W6MXB9-F1
#
_entry.id   AF-A0A2W6MXB9-F1
#
_cell.length_a   1.000
_cell.length_b   1.000
_cell.length_c   1.000
_cell.angle_alpha   90.00
_cell.angle_beta   90.00
_cell.angle_gamma   90.00
#
_symmetry.space_group_name_H-M   'P 1'
#
loop_
_entity.id
_entity.type
_entity.pdbx_description
1 polymer ?
#
loop_
_entity_poly.entity_id
_entity_poly.type
_entity_poly.pdbx_seq_one_letter_code
_entity_poly.pdbx_strand_id
1 'polypeptide(L)'
;MLGFFPAYCMDFDSFYNQVAKQALEKNYITFRYRPLVTKESYHSLKLEEKKKLIQRGGLVLVFSKISLFLFLNEQSGVALSTESGSYLKFDQKYYETLKDIGIGGDIKAMCTLPRFNKCILLGYEAF
;
A
#
# COMPACT_ATOMS: atom_id res chain seq x y z
N MET A 1 4.84 -23.20 35.21
CA MET A 1 5.11 -21.87 34.62
C MET A 1 4.64 -21.89 33.18
N LEU A 2 3.50 -21.27 32.87
CA LEU A 2 3.08 -21.06 31.49
C LEU A 2 3.79 -19.80 30.99
N GLY A 3 4.84 -20.00 30.18
CA GLY A 3 5.53 -18.90 29.52
C GLY A 3 4.58 -18.25 28.52
N PHE A 4 4.19 -17.01 28.79
CA PHE A 4 3.63 -16.13 27.77
C PHE A 4 4.73 -15.85 26.75
N PHE A 5 4.71 -16.52 25.60
CA PHE A 5 5.45 -16.06 24.44
C PHE A 5 4.76 -14.78 23.95
N PRO A 6 5.41 -13.61 23.93
CA PRO A 6 4.83 -12.47 23.26
C PRO A 6 4.68 -12.85 21.78
N ALA A 7 3.46 -12.76 21.26
CA ALA A 7 3.23 -12.82 19.83
C ALA A 7 4.04 -11.66 19.21
N TYR A 8 5.17 -11.99 18.60
CA TYR A 8 6.05 -11.01 17.98
C TYR A 8 5.31 -10.45 16.76
N CYS A 9 4.57 -9.37 16.97
CA CYS A 9 3.91 -8.66 15.88
C CYS A 9 5.01 -7.93 15.11
N MET A 10 5.26 -8.35 13.87
CA MET A 10 6.22 -7.69 12.99
C MET A 10 5.76 -6.25 12.73
N ASP A 11 6.67 -5.28 12.88
CA ASP A 11 6.37 -3.89 12.53
C ASP A 11 6.21 -3.73 11.00
N PHE A 12 5.58 -2.63 10.58
CA PHE A 12 5.29 -2.41 9.16
C PHE A 12 6.55 -2.33 8.31
N ASP A 13 7.64 -1.74 8.81
CA ASP A 13 8.84 -1.50 8.01
C ASP A 13 9.57 -2.83 7.77
N SER A 14 9.65 -3.67 8.81
CA SER A 14 10.09 -5.07 8.70
C SER A 14 9.24 -5.87 7.72
N PHE A 15 7.90 -5.74 7.79
CA PHE A 15 6.99 -6.41 6.87
C PHE A 15 7.18 -5.93 5.42
N TYR A 16 7.29 -4.62 5.21
CA TYR A 16 7.53 -4.02 3.90
C TYR A 16 8.81 -4.54 3.25
N ASN A 17 9.90 -4.58 4.03
CA ASN A 17 11.18 -5.12 3.60
C ASN A 17 11.10 -6.61 3.27
N GLN A 18 10.37 -7.39 4.06
CA GLN A 18 10.16 -8.81 3.79
C GLN A 18 9.38 -9.03 2.48
N VAL A 19 8.32 -8.25 2.23
CA VAL A 19 7.56 -8.28 0.98
C VAL A 19 8.47 -7.94 -0.21
N ALA A 20 9.30 -6.90 -0.09
CA ALA A 20 10.24 -6.50 -1.14
C ALA A 20 11.23 -7.62 -1.47
N LYS A 21 11.84 -8.23 -0.45
CA LYS A 21 12.78 -9.36 -0.61
C LYS A 21 12.13 -10.54 -1.32
N GLN A 22 10.98 -10.97 -0.84
CA GLN A 22 10.26 -12.13 -1.40
C GLN A 22 9.78 -11.90 -2.84
N ALA A 23 9.42 -10.65 -3.19
CA ALA A 23 9.05 -10.30 -4.55
C ALA A 23 10.20 -10.49 -5.56
N LEU A 24 11.46 -10.23 -5.16
CA LEU A 24 12.65 -10.47 -6.00
C LEU A 24 12.83 -11.96 -6.30
N GLU A 25 12.56 -12.80 -5.30
CA GLU A 25 12.62 -14.27 -5.40
C GLU A 25 11.37 -14.86 -6.07
N LYS A 26 10.39 -14.03 -6.46
CA LYS A 26 9.09 -14.42 -7.03
C LYS A 26 8.25 -15.31 -6.11
N ASN A 27 8.58 -15.34 -4.83
CA ASN A 27 7.88 -16.06 -3.79
C ASN A 27 6.90 -15.14 -3.07
N TYR A 28 5.88 -14.65 -3.79
CA TYR A 28 5.04 -13.57 -3.28
C TYR A 28 4.29 -13.94 -2.00
N ILE A 29 4.43 -13.09 -0.97
CA ILE A 29 3.49 -13.04 0.16
C ILE A 29 2.09 -12.79 -0.40
N THR A 30 1.07 -13.42 0.19
CA THR A 30 -0.31 -13.24 -0.23
C THR A 30 -1.17 -12.64 0.87
N PHE A 31 -2.10 -11.77 0.47
CA PHE A 31 -3.16 -11.26 1.33
C PHE A 31 -4.50 -11.63 0.71
N ARG A 32 -5.30 -12.45 1.42
CA ARG A 32 -6.55 -13.01 0.89
C ARG A 32 -6.36 -13.64 -0.50
N TYR A 33 -5.34 -14.48 -0.64
CA TYR A 33 -4.94 -15.17 -1.89
C TYR A 33 -4.43 -14.27 -3.02
N ARG A 34 -4.35 -12.95 -2.81
CA ARG A 34 -3.84 -11.99 -3.79
C ARG A 34 -2.34 -11.76 -3.55
N PRO A 35 -1.48 -11.86 -4.58
CA PRO A 35 -0.05 -11.64 -4.41
C PRO A 35 0.22 -10.18 -4.05
N LEU A 36 1.12 -9.97 -3.10
CA LEU A 36 1.51 -8.66 -2.59
C LEU A 36 2.95 -8.36 -3.01
N VAL A 37 3.17 -7.13 -3.47
CA VAL A 37 4.50 -6.60 -3.82
C VAL A 37 4.66 -5.19 -3.27
N THR A 38 5.88 -4.70 -3.11
CA THR A 38 6.11 -3.27 -2.91
C THR A 38 6.05 -2.52 -4.24
N LYS A 39 5.89 -1.21 -4.20
CA LYS A 39 5.86 -0.35 -5.38
C LYS A 39 7.18 -0.43 -6.16
N GLU A 40 8.31 -0.41 -5.46
CA GLU A 40 9.66 -0.51 -6.03
C GLU A 40 9.84 -1.86 -6.73
N SER A 41 9.49 -2.96 -6.05
CA SER A 41 9.52 -4.31 -6.64
C SER A 41 8.63 -4.37 -7.87
N TYR A 42 7.39 -3.85 -7.80
CA TYR A 42 6.48 -3.83 -8.96
C TYR A 42 7.09 -3.10 -10.16
N HIS A 43 7.71 -1.92 -9.95
CA HIS A 43 8.31 -1.18 -11.06
C HIS A 43 9.48 -1.92 -11.70
N SER A 44 10.26 -2.67 -10.93
CA SER A 44 11.40 -3.47 -11.40
C SER A 44 11.02 -4.69 -12.26
N LEU A 45 9.76 -5.16 -12.17
CA LEU A 45 9.30 -6.34 -12.90
C LEU A 45 9.20 -6.11 -14.41
N LYS A 46 9.47 -7.16 -15.17
CA LYS A 46 9.23 -7.18 -16.62
C LYS A 46 7.73 -7.14 -16.92
N LEU A 47 7.37 -6.69 -18.12
CA LEU A 47 5.97 -6.55 -18.54
C LEU A 47 5.15 -7.85 -18.38
N GLU A 48 5.71 -8.99 -18.75
CA GLU A 48 5.03 -10.29 -18.63
C GLU A 48 4.77 -10.70 -17.18
N GLU A 49 5.66 -10.33 -16.25
CA GLU A 49 5.50 -10.60 -14.83
C GLU A 49 4.43 -9.68 -14.23
N LYS A 50 4.43 -8.40 -14.64
CA LYS A 50 3.37 -7.45 -14.28
C LYS A 50 2.00 -7.96 -14.74
N LYS A 51 1.88 -8.45 -15.98
CA LYS A 51 0.63 -9.04 -16.50
C LYS A 51 0.14 -10.20 -15.65
N LYS A 52 1.03 -11.14 -15.28
CA LYS A 52 0.69 -12.29 -14.42
C LYS A 52 0.22 -11.84 -13.04
N LEU A 53 0.88 -10.85 -12.42
CA LEU A 53 0.43 -10.29 -11.14
C LEU A 53 -0.95 -9.64 -11.26
N ILE A 54 -1.17 -8.84 -12.29
CA ILE A 54 -2.45 -8.15 -12.53
C ILE A 54 -3.58 -9.17 -12.73
N GLN A 55 -3.36 -10.23 -13.52
CA GLN A 55 -4.33 -11.30 -13.73
C GLN A 55 -4.73 -12.03 -12.43
N ARG A 56 -3.78 -12.16 -11.50
CA ARG A 56 -4.02 -12.72 -10.16
C ARG A 56 -4.61 -11.71 -9.17
N GLY A 57 -4.99 -10.53 -9.65
CA GLY A 57 -5.49 -9.44 -8.82
C GLY A 57 -4.43 -8.91 -7.86
N GLY A 58 -3.17 -8.78 -8.27
CA GLY A 58 -2.09 -8.36 -7.39
C GLY A 58 -2.36 -7.05 -6.65
N LEU A 59 -1.73 -6.95 -5.48
CA LEU A 59 -1.77 -5.82 -4.57
C LEU A 59 -0.37 -5.21 -4.48
N VAL A 60 -0.33 -3.90 -4.26
CA VAL A 60 0.91 -3.15 -4.12
C VAL A 60 0.92 -2.36 -2.81
N LEU A 61 1.98 -2.52 -2.03
CA LEU A 61 2.28 -1.70 -0.87
C LEU A 61 3.01 -0.44 -1.31
N VAL A 62 2.51 0.71 -0.87
CA VAL A 62 3.12 2.01 -1.08
C VAL A 62 3.45 2.58 0.29
N PHE A 63 4.71 2.94 0.48
CA PHE A 63 5.17 3.71 1.62
C PHE A 63 5.88 4.95 1.09
N SER A 64 5.36 6.14 1.40
CA SER A 64 5.88 7.39 0.87
C SER A 64 5.36 8.57 1.69
N LYS A 65 5.63 9.80 1.24
CA LYS A 65 5.06 11.03 1.78
C LYS A 65 4.02 11.62 0.82
N ILE A 66 2.99 12.25 1.37
CA ILE A 66 1.99 12.98 0.56
C ILE A 66 2.66 14.23 -0.02
N SER A 67 2.67 14.38 -1.34
CA SER A 67 3.21 15.58 -2.00
C SER A 67 2.13 16.60 -2.33
N LEU A 68 0.95 16.13 -2.78
CA LEU A 68 -0.14 17.01 -3.19
C LEU A 68 -1.47 16.25 -3.16
N PHE A 69 -2.53 16.91 -2.69
CA PHE A 69 -3.91 16.47 -2.87
C PHE A 69 -4.42 16.88 -4.25
N LEU A 70 -4.72 15.90 -5.10
CA LEU A 70 -5.30 16.13 -6.43
C LEU A 70 -6.80 16.37 -6.35
N PHE A 71 -7.46 15.67 -5.43
CA PHE A 71 -8.86 15.86 -5.11
C PHE A 71 -9.07 15.46 -3.66
N LEU A 72 -9.63 16.37 -2.87
CA LEU A 72 -9.95 16.14 -1.47
C LEU A 72 -11.39 16.60 -1.29
N ASN A 73 -12.33 15.66 -1.43
CA ASN A 73 -13.77 15.92 -1.30
C ASN A 73 -14.42 14.78 -0.53
N GLU A 74 -15.29 15.15 0.40
CA GLU A 74 -16.10 14.25 1.22
C GLU A 74 -17.08 13.39 0.41
N GLN A 75 -17.38 13.74 -0.85
CA GLN A 75 -18.43 13.08 -1.65
C GLN A 75 -17.91 12.11 -2.72
N SER A 76 -16.62 12.16 -3.11
CA SER A 76 -16.11 11.34 -4.24
C SER A 76 -14.77 10.64 -3.97
N GLY A 77 -14.33 10.64 -2.72
CA GLY A 77 -13.07 10.06 -2.29
C GLY A 77 -11.90 11.04 -2.32
N VAL A 78 -10.73 10.53 -1.95
CA VAL A 78 -9.49 11.30 -1.88
C VAL A 78 -8.52 10.80 -2.94
N ALA A 79 -8.01 11.71 -3.77
CA ALA A 79 -6.92 11.44 -4.68
C ALA A 79 -5.71 12.29 -4.30
N LEU A 80 -4.55 11.66 -4.19
CA LEU A 80 -3.31 12.33 -3.86
C LEU A 80 -2.16 11.80 -4.70
N SER A 81 -1.11 12.60 -4.79
CA SER A 81 0.19 12.19 -5.29
C SER A 81 1.16 12.01 -4.13
N THR A 82 2.11 11.12 -4.32
CA THR A 82 3.22 10.91 -3.37
C THR A 82 4.51 11.49 -3.93
N GLU A 83 5.47 11.78 -3.04
CA GLU A 83 6.81 12.22 -3.44
C GLU A 83 7.51 11.21 -4.36
N SER A 84 7.20 9.93 -4.22
CA SER A 84 7.71 8.88 -5.11
C SER A 84 7.01 8.82 -6.48
N GLY A 85 6.12 9.76 -6.80
CA GLY A 85 5.44 9.90 -8.09
C GLY A 85 4.25 8.94 -8.27
N SER A 86 3.72 8.35 -7.20
CA SER A 86 2.52 7.51 -7.27
C SER A 86 1.27 8.34 -7.12
N TYR A 87 0.24 8.00 -7.91
CA TYR A 87 -1.09 8.58 -7.79
C TYR A 87 -2.00 7.57 -7.09
N LEU A 88 -2.47 7.93 -5.90
CA LEU A 88 -3.25 7.06 -5.03
C LEU A 88 -4.68 7.59 -4.93
N LYS A 89 -5.66 6.69 -5.01
CA LYS A 89 -7.07 7.01 -4.76
C LYS A 89 -7.66 6.17 -3.65
N PHE A 90 -8.25 6.86 -2.69
CA PHE A 90 -8.88 6.34 -1.49
C PHE A 90 -10.39 6.63 -1.51
N ASP A 91 -11.12 5.83 -0.75
CA ASP A 91 -12.54 6.06 -0.47
C ASP A 91 -12.74 7.32 0.39
N GLN A 92 -13.95 7.89 0.37
CA GLN A 92 -14.29 9.12 1.10
C GLN A 92 -14.09 9.01 2.60
N LYS A 93 -14.23 7.81 3.17
CA LYS A 93 -14.05 7.58 4.61
C LYS A 93 -12.64 7.91 5.12
N TYR A 94 -11.66 8.01 4.23
CA TYR A 94 -10.29 8.40 4.60
C TYR A 94 -10.07 9.92 4.53
N TYR A 95 -11.10 10.73 4.25
CA TYR A 95 -10.98 12.17 4.06
C TYR A 95 -10.35 12.88 5.26
N GLU A 96 -10.95 12.78 6.44
CA GLU A 96 -10.41 13.47 7.63
C GLU A 96 -9.03 12.94 8.01
N THR A 97 -8.84 11.61 7.97
CA THR A 97 -7.52 11.01 8.26
C THR A 97 -6.43 11.51 7.32
N LEU A 98 -6.70 11.57 6.01
CA LEU A 98 -5.70 12.03 5.04
C LEU A 98 -5.47 13.54 5.16
N LYS A 99 -6.50 14.31 5.47
CA LYS A 99 -6.39 15.74 5.76
C LYS A 99 -5.54 16.01 7.00
N ASP A 100 -5.70 15.22 8.06
CA ASP A 100 -4.92 15.30 9.29
C ASP A 100 -3.45 14.91 9.08
N ILE A 101 -3.18 13.88 8.25
CA ILE A 101 -1.81 13.52 7.86
C ILE A 101 -1.14 14.69 7.12
N GLY A 102 -1.89 15.34 6.23
CA GLY A 102 -1.43 16.54 5.53
C GLY A 102 -0.28 16.30 4.54
N ILE A 103 0.12 17.38 3.85
CA ILE A 103 1.26 17.35 2.92
C ILE A 103 2.56 17.14 3.73
N GLY A 104 3.45 16.28 3.23
CA GLY A 104 4.70 15.87 3.88
C GLY A 104 4.53 14.74 4.91
N GLY A 105 3.28 14.42 5.29
CA GLY A 105 2.95 13.31 6.18
C GLY A 105 3.18 11.95 5.52
N ASP A 106 3.57 10.98 6.34
CA ASP A 106 3.84 9.62 5.89
C ASP A 106 2.54 8.88 5.57
N ILE A 107 2.53 8.16 4.45
CA ILE A 107 1.42 7.34 4.00
C ILE A 107 1.86 5.90 3.79
N LYS A 108 1.17 4.98 4.47
CA LYS A 108 1.27 3.53 4.30
C LYS A 108 -0.02 3.05 3.67
N ALA A 109 0.03 2.56 2.44
CA ALA A 109 -1.16 2.18 1.69
C ALA A 109 -1.00 0.82 1.01
N MET A 110 -2.11 0.10 0.89
CA MET A 110 -2.22 -1.07 0.03
C MET A 110 -3.22 -0.80 -1.07
N CYS A 111 -2.79 -0.92 -2.32
CA CYS A 111 -3.59 -0.56 -3.48
C CYS A 111 -3.72 -1.71 -4.47
N THR A 112 -4.77 -1.67 -5.31
CA THR A 112 -4.94 -2.63 -6.40
C THR A 112 -4.07 -2.28 -7.61
N LEU A 113 -3.36 -3.27 -8.14
CA LEU A 113 -2.68 -3.14 -9.44
C LEU A 113 -3.67 -3.14 -10.61
N PRO A 114 -3.31 -2.54 -11.76
CA PRO A 114 -2.08 -1.77 -12.01
C PRO A 114 -2.24 -0.27 -11.72
N ARG A 115 -3.44 0.19 -11.34
CA ARG A 115 -3.80 1.62 -11.40
C ARG A 115 -3.69 2.37 -10.08
N PHE A 116 -3.47 1.68 -8.96
CA PHE A 116 -3.33 2.32 -7.64
C PHE A 116 -4.56 3.17 -7.26
N ASN A 117 -5.72 2.85 -7.85
CA ASN A 117 -6.92 3.68 -7.79
C ASN A 117 -7.98 3.18 -6.80
N LYS A 118 -7.68 2.08 -6.10
CA LYS A 118 -8.46 1.55 -4.99
C LYS A 118 -7.48 1.19 -3.90
N CYS A 119 -7.29 2.13 -2.98
CA CYS A 119 -6.34 2.01 -1.88
C CYS A 119 -7.06 1.92 -0.54
N ILE A 120 -6.46 1.17 0.37
CA ILE A 120 -6.76 1.26 1.79
C ILE A 120 -5.55 1.88 2.50
N LEU A 121 -5.83 2.73 3.47
CA LEU A 121 -4.82 3.29 4.36
C LEU A 121 -4.49 2.24 5.44
N LEU A 122 -3.21 2.06 5.75
CA LEU A 122 -2.72 1.08 6.71
C LEU A 122 -2.23 1.80 7.97
N GLY A 123 -2.53 1.24 9.14
CA GLY A 123 -2.15 1.83 10.42
C GLY A 123 -3.11 2.91 10.94
N TYR A 124 -4.27 3.08 10.29
CA TYR A 124 -5.31 4.00 10.70
C TYR A 124 -6.65 3.26 10.78
N GLU A 125 -7.46 3.59 11.79
CA GLU A 125 -8.86 3.18 11.82
C GLU A 125 -9.62 3.98 10.75
N ALA A 126 -10.43 3.27 9.94
CA ALA A 126 -11.30 3.92 8.98
C ALA A 126 -12.60 4.27 9.70
N PHE A 127 -12.95 5.55 9.75
CA PHE A 127 -14.16 6.06 10.39
C PHE A 127 -15.28 6.30 9.38
#